data_AF-A0A8T4E692-F1
#
_entry.id   AF-A0A8T4E692-F1
#
_cell.length_a   1.000
_cell.length_b   1.000
_cell.length_c   1.000
_cell.angle_alpha   90.00
_cell.angle_beta   90.00
_cell.angle_gamma   90.00
#
_symmetry.space_group_name_H-M   'P 1'
#
loop_
_entity.id
_entity.type
_entity.pdbx_description
1 polymer ?
#
loop_
_entity_poly.entity_id
_entity_poly.type
_entity_poly.pdbx_seq_one_letter_code
_entity_poly.pdbx_strand_id
1 'polypeptide(L)'
;MSDDTPRTEDVAEDIEMLDVGSLFRGTATLTLVGEIVAAIMLLGSGAAYVISRSGLIDAIEFDVAVFLLLGGAMLTLFLFLGAIGFFVRFNRKIGKSVIGEGIGEVDLNRPGVKTVVIIYGLAVGLILIMGVYGYWLVYKYFFAALALTSLSFFGIAVSLGILIISFLIQVIIATLGRTATTIIRKVLAEDI
;
A
#
# COMPACT_ATOMS: atom_id res chain seq x y z
N MET A 1 4.27 -4.63 -65.69
CA MET A 1 3.44 -3.42 -65.49
C MET A 1 2.61 -3.70 -64.26
N SER A 2 3.04 -3.10 -63.14
CA SER A 2 2.48 -3.05 -61.78
C SER A 2 1.43 -4.08 -61.36
N ASP A 3 1.89 -5.08 -60.61
CA ASP A 3 1.10 -5.84 -59.64
C ASP A 3 1.20 -5.06 -58.31
N ASP A 4 0.26 -4.14 -58.07
CA ASP A 4 0.15 -3.39 -56.81
C ASP A 4 -0.81 -4.15 -55.89
N THR A 5 -0.24 -5.07 -55.12
CA THR A 5 -0.91 -5.64 -53.96
C THR A 5 -1.09 -4.53 -52.91
N PRO A 6 -2.29 -4.37 -52.32
CA PRO A 6 -2.45 -3.43 -51.23
C PRO A 6 -1.59 -3.90 -50.07
N ARG A 7 -0.66 -3.04 -49.65
CA ARG A 7 0.05 -3.16 -48.38
C ARG A 7 -0.97 -3.49 -47.31
N THR A 8 -0.83 -4.66 -46.70
CA THR A 8 -1.37 -4.96 -45.39
C THR A 8 -0.84 -3.88 -44.46
N GLU A 9 -1.67 -2.85 -44.28
CA GLU A 9 -1.58 -1.89 -43.21
C GLU A 9 -1.36 -2.67 -41.92
N ASP A 10 -0.33 -2.23 -41.21
CA ASP A 10 -0.12 -2.35 -39.78
C ASP A 10 -1.42 -2.67 -39.04
N VAL A 11 -1.75 -3.95 -38.94
CA VAL A 11 -2.50 -4.44 -37.79
C VAL A 11 -1.51 -4.27 -36.67
N ALA A 12 -1.52 -3.08 -36.09
CA ALA A 12 -1.10 -2.86 -34.73
C ALA A 12 -1.77 -3.98 -33.93
N GLU A 13 -1.02 -5.05 -33.70
CA GLU A 13 -1.19 -5.83 -32.50
C GLU A 13 -1.26 -4.75 -31.42
N ASP A 14 -2.42 -4.62 -30.78
CA ASP A 14 -2.47 -4.08 -29.44
C ASP A 14 -1.57 -5.02 -28.63
N ILE A 15 -0.26 -4.78 -28.72
CA ILE A 15 0.75 -5.45 -27.91
C ILE A 15 0.34 -5.02 -26.52
N GLU A 16 -0.34 -5.91 -25.83
CA GLU A 16 -0.82 -5.74 -24.46
C GLU A 16 0.42 -5.74 -23.55
N MET A 17 1.26 -4.70 -23.72
CA MET A 17 2.36 -4.35 -22.85
C MET A 17 1.72 -3.94 -21.53
N LEU A 18 1.46 -4.92 -20.67
CA LEU A 18 1.04 -4.67 -19.31
C LEU A 18 2.18 -3.90 -18.64
N ASP A 19 1.99 -2.59 -18.42
CA ASP A 19 2.92 -1.76 -17.65
C ASP A 19 2.83 -2.14 -16.17
N VAL A 20 3.46 -3.26 -15.85
CA VAL A 20 3.61 -3.82 -14.51
C VAL A 20 4.31 -2.81 -13.59
N GLY A 21 5.20 -1.97 -14.14
CA GLY A 21 5.93 -0.94 -13.41
C GLY A 21 5.02 0.15 -12.84
N SER A 22 4.08 0.67 -13.62
CA SER A 22 3.11 1.65 -13.12
C SER A 22 2.12 1.04 -12.12
N LEU A 23 1.71 -0.22 -12.30
CA LEU A 23 0.86 -0.93 -11.33
C LEU A 23 1.56 -1.10 -9.97
N PHE A 24 2.84 -1.51 -9.96
CA PHE A 24 3.62 -1.62 -8.74
C PHE A 24 3.81 -0.26 -8.05
N ARG A 25 4.11 0.80 -8.83
CA ARG A 25 4.26 2.16 -8.30
C ARG A 25 2.95 2.69 -7.71
N GLY A 26 1.83 2.49 -8.41
CA GLY A 26 0.50 2.88 -7.95
C GLY A 26 0.12 2.17 -6.65
N THR A 27 0.32 0.86 -6.58
CA THR A 27 0.00 0.06 -5.39
C THR A 27 0.87 0.42 -4.18
N ALA A 28 2.18 0.62 -4.38
CA ALA A 28 3.08 1.10 -3.32
C ALA A 28 2.69 2.49 -2.82
N THR A 29 2.24 3.37 -3.71
CA THR A 29 1.77 4.72 -3.35
C THR A 29 0.49 4.65 -2.53
N LEU A 30 -0.50 3.86 -2.96
CA LEU A 30 -1.78 3.71 -2.27
C LEU A 30 -1.62 3.12 -0.87
N THR A 31 -0.79 2.08 -0.73
CA THR A 31 -0.52 1.46 0.58
C THR A 31 0.22 2.41 1.53
N LEU A 32 1.17 3.19 1.03
CA LEU A 32 1.85 4.22 1.80
C LEU A 32 0.89 5.32 2.30
N VAL A 33 -0.04 5.77 1.45
CA VAL A 33 -1.09 6.72 1.87
C VAL A 33 -1.97 6.08 2.95
N GLY A 34 -2.37 4.82 2.76
CA GLY A 34 -3.13 4.05 3.74
C GLY A 34 -2.42 3.98 5.09
N GLU A 35 -1.12 3.73 5.12
CA GLU A 35 -0.32 3.72 6.35
C GLU A 35 -0.28 5.07 7.05
N ILE A 36 -0.10 6.15 6.29
CA ILE A 36 -0.07 7.51 6.86
C ILE A 36 -1.42 7.82 7.52
N VAL A 37 -2.52 7.58 6.81
CA VAL A 37 -3.87 7.83 7.34
C VAL A 37 -4.12 6.97 8.57
N ALA A 38 -3.75 5.69 8.52
CA ALA A 38 -3.88 4.79 9.65
C ALA A 38 -3.01 5.18 10.85
N ALA A 39 -1.78 5.67 10.63
CA ALA A 39 -0.91 6.14 11.71
C ALA A 39 -1.49 7.38 12.41
N ILE A 40 -2.00 8.34 11.63
CA ILE A 40 -2.67 9.54 12.19
C ILE A 40 -3.92 9.13 12.97
N MET A 41 -4.74 8.24 12.40
CA MET A 41 -5.94 7.72 13.04
C MET A 41 -5.61 6.95 14.32
N LEU A 42 -4.53 6.16 14.33
CA LEU A 42 -4.06 5.44 15.51
C LEU A 42 -3.63 6.39 16.62
N LEU A 43 -2.87 7.44 16.29
CA LEU A 43 -2.43 8.45 17.25
C LEU A 43 -3.62 9.21 17.85
N GLY A 44 -4.55 9.68 16.99
CA GLY A 44 -5.74 10.40 17.45
C GLY A 44 -6.66 9.53 18.30
N SER A 45 -6.89 8.29 17.86
CA SER A 45 -7.71 7.32 18.59
C SER A 45 -7.05 6.90 19.91
N GLY A 46 -5.73 6.73 19.93
CA GLY A 46 -4.95 6.44 21.13
C GLY A 46 -5.02 7.57 22.15
N ALA A 47 -4.81 8.82 21.72
CA ALA A 47 -4.94 9.99 22.58
C ALA A 47 -6.36 10.11 23.16
N ALA A 48 -7.38 9.98 22.32
CA ALA A 48 -8.78 10.01 22.76
C ALA A 48 -9.11 8.89 23.75
N TYR A 49 -8.57 7.69 23.54
CA TYR A 49 -8.76 6.57 24.46
C TYR A 49 -8.15 6.83 25.84
N VAL A 50 -6.93 7.38 25.88
CA VAL A 50 -6.27 7.74 27.15
C VAL A 50 -7.02 8.85 27.88
N ILE A 51 -7.41 9.91 27.15
CA ILE A 51 -8.13 11.05 27.73
C ILE A 51 -9.48 10.60 28.30
N SER A 52 -10.25 9.81 27.54
CA SER A 52 -11.58 9.34 28.00
C SER A 52 -11.51 8.47 29.26
N ARG A 53 -10.45 7.67 29.45
CA ARG A 53 -10.28 6.84 30.65
C ARG A 53 -9.70 7.57 31.85
N SER A 54 -9.02 8.70 31.63
CA SER A 54 -8.35 9.45 32.69
C SER A 54 -9.30 10.28 33.55
N GLY A 55 -10.58 10.39 33.19
CA GLY A 55 -11.56 11.25 33.87
C GLY A 55 -11.30 12.76 33.67
N LEU A 56 -10.32 13.10 32.85
CA LEU A 56 -9.87 14.48 32.64
C LEU A 56 -10.97 15.37 32.02
N ILE A 57 -11.85 14.77 31.21
CA ILE A 57 -12.94 15.49 30.53
C ILE A 57 -13.90 16.14 31.55
N ASP A 58 -14.19 15.46 32.65
CA ASP A 58 -15.15 15.95 33.66
C ASP A 58 -14.56 17.02 34.59
N ALA A 59 -13.22 17.12 34.64
CA ALA A 59 -12.49 18.05 35.49
C ALA A 59 -12.06 19.34 34.75
N ILE A 60 -12.26 19.39 33.43
CA ILE A 60 -11.82 20.51 32.59
C ILE A 60 -12.95 21.54 32.44
N GLU A 61 -12.61 22.81 32.65
CA GLU A 61 -13.50 23.93 32.33
C GLU A 61 -13.72 24.06 30.82
N PHE A 62 -14.90 24.52 30.41
CA PHE A 62 -15.30 24.59 29.01
C PHE A 62 -14.29 25.38 28.14
N ASP A 63 -13.80 26.51 28.61
CA ASP A 63 -12.84 27.35 27.86
C ASP A 63 -11.51 26.62 27.62
N VAL A 64 -11.05 25.85 28.60
CA VAL A 64 -9.84 25.01 28.49
C VAL A 64 -10.08 23.87 27.51
N ALA A 65 -11.27 23.26 27.50
CA ALA A 65 -11.64 22.24 26.51
C ALA A 65 -11.62 22.80 25.08
N VAL A 66 -12.16 24.01 24.86
CA VAL A 66 -12.12 24.70 23.57
C VAL A 66 -10.69 25.00 23.15
N PHE A 67 -9.85 25.48 24.07
CA PHE A 67 -8.43 25.72 23.80
C PHE A 67 -7.68 24.43 23.40
N LEU A 68 -7.88 23.34 24.14
CA LEU A 68 -7.28 22.04 23.84
C LEU A 68 -7.76 21.47 22.50
N LEU A 69 -9.04 21.67 22.17
CA LEU A 69 -9.61 21.28 20.88
C LEU A 69 -8.94 22.04 19.73
N LEU A 70 -8.83 23.36 19.84
CA LEU A 70 -8.18 24.21 18.83
C LEU A 70 -6.69 23.86 18.70
N GLY A 71 -5.98 23.66 19.81
CA GLY A 71 -4.58 23.24 19.83
C GLY A 71 -4.37 21.86 19.21
N GLY A 72 -5.24 20.91 19.52
CA GLY A 72 -5.24 19.56 18.95
C GLY A 72 -5.51 19.57 17.44
N ALA A 73 -6.47 20.38 16.99
CA ALA A 73 -6.75 20.58 15.56
C ALA A 73 -5.54 21.16 14.82
N MET A 74 -4.87 22.15 15.43
CA MET A 74 -3.66 22.75 14.87
C MET A 74 -2.51 21.75 14.77
N LEU A 75 -2.24 20.97 15.83
CA LEU A 75 -1.24 19.91 15.82
C LEU A 75 -1.54 18.84 14.76
N THR A 76 -2.81 18.44 14.64
CA THR A 76 -3.24 17.47 13.63
C THR A 76 -2.97 17.97 12.22
N LEU A 77 -3.24 19.27 11.95
CA LEU A 77 -2.92 19.89 10.68
C LEU A 77 -1.41 19.86 10.39
N PHE A 78 -0.57 20.19 11.37
CA PHE A 78 0.89 20.12 11.21
C PHE A 78 1.39 18.70 10.91
N LEU A 79 0.86 17.70 11.61
CA LEU A 79 1.19 16.30 11.35
C LEU A 79 0.75 15.86 9.95
N PHE A 80 -0.43 16.28 9.49
CA PHE A 80 -0.94 15.96 8.17
C PHE A 80 -0.08 16.59 7.06
N LEU A 81 0.28 17.88 7.18
CA LEU A 81 1.18 18.55 6.25
C LEU A 81 2.57 17.90 6.25
N GLY A 82 3.10 17.57 7.43
CA GLY A 82 4.37 16.86 7.58
C GLY A 82 4.35 15.49 6.90
N ALA A 83 3.26 14.75 7.05
CA ALA A 83 3.09 13.45 6.43
C ALA A 83 2.97 13.54 4.89
N ILE A 84 2.28 14.56 4.36
CA ILE A 84 2.27 14.84 2.91
C ILE A 84 3.68 15.20 2.41
N GLY A 85 4.40 16.05 3.14
CA GLY A 85 5.79 16.40 2.80
C GLY A 85 6.71 15.18 2.78
N PHE A 86 6.58 14.31 3.78
CA PHE A 86 7.27 13.02 3.83
C PHE A 86 6.88 12.13 2.65
N PHE A 87 5.58 12.01 2.35
CA PHE A 87 5.07 11.25 1.22
C PHE A 87 5.63 11.72 -0.12
N VAL A 88 5.64 13.03 -0.40
CA VAL A 88 6.21 13.59 -1.64
C VAL A 88 7.70 13.26 -1.75
N ARG A 89 8.45 13.35 -0.64
CA ARG A 89 9.87 13.01 -0.61
C ARG A 89 10.11 11.52 -0.79
N PHE A 90 9.27 10.68 -0.21
CA PHE A 90 9.38 9.22 -0.27
C PHE A 90 8.93 8.67 -1.63
N ASN A 91 7.87 9.21 -2.23
CA ASN A 91 7.42 8.89 -3.59
C ASN A 91 8.54 9.14 -4.62
N ARG A 92 9.24 10.28 -4.52
CA ARG A 92 10.44 10.56 -5.33
C ARG A 92 11.56 9.53 -5.13
N LYS A 93 11.65 8.89 -3.96
CA LYS A 93 12.67 7.89 -3.63
C LYS A 93 12.29 6.48 -4.07
N ILE A 94 11.01 6.11 -3.95
CA ILE A 94 10.44 4.84 -4.46
C ILE A 94 10.67 4.72 -5.97
N GLY A 95 10.47 5.81 -6.72
CA GLY A 95 10.71 5.83 -8.17
C GLY A 95 12.12 5.40 -8.59
N LYS A 96 13.13 5.56 -7.72
CA LYS A 96 14.53 5.16 -7.97
C LYS A 96 14.94 3.83 -7.34
N SER A 97 14.23 3.36 -6.31
CA SER A 97 14.60 2.15 -5.57
C SER A 97 13.85 0.90 -6.01
N VAL A 98 12.71 1.05 -6.69
CA VAL A 98 11.86 -0.08 -7.12
C VAL A 98 12.07 -0.44 -8.59
N ILE A 99 12.65 0.46 -9.39
CA ILE A 99 13.00 0.21 -10.79
C ILE A 99 14.52 0.15 -10.89
N GLY A 100 15.07 -1.07 -10.93
CA GLY A 100 16.41 -1.23 -11.50
C GLY A 100 16.34 -0.87 -12.99
N GLU A 101 17.33 -0.12 -13.49
CA GLU A 101 17.43 0.25 -14.91
C GLU A 101 17.12 -0.97 -15.82
N GLY A 102 16.09 -0.84 -16.67
CA GLY A 102 15.77 -1.82 -17.72
C GLY A 102 14.47 -2.64 -17.59
N ILE A 103 13.52 -2.31 -16.71
CA ILE A 103 12.23 -3.05 -16.59
C ILE A 103 11.05 -2.19 -17.04
N GLY A 104 11.13 -1.67 -18.27
CA GLY A 104 10.02 -0.94 -18.90
C GLY A 104 9.01 -1.85 -19.58
N GLU A 105 9.45 -2.97 -20.15
CA GLU A 105 8.62 -3.82 -21.00
C GLU A 105 9.04 -5.27 -20.76
N VAL A 106 8.21 -6.04 -20.05
CA VAL A 106 8.42 -7.48 -19.87
C VAL A 106 7.55 -8.18 -20.89
N ASP A 107 8.18 -8.83 -21.87
CA ASP A 107 7.48 -9.65 -22.86
C ASP A 107 6.90 -10.91 -22.18
N LEU A 108 5.59 -10.89 -21.97
CA LEU A 108 4.81 -11.95 -21.29
C LEU A 108 4.64 -13.21 -22.15
N ASN A 109 5.09 -13.20 -23.41
CA ASN A 109 4.87 -14.32 -24.34
C ASN A 109 5.87 -15.47 -24.19
N ARG A 110 6.93 -15.34 -23.37
CA ARG A 110 7.81 -16.49 -23.08
C ARG A 110 7.11 -17.47 -22.12
N PRO A 111 6.88 -18.74 -22.51
CA PRO A 111 6.09 -19.70 -21.73
C PRO A 111 6.70 -20.00 -20.34
N GLY A 112 8.02 -19.91 -20.19
CA GLY A 112 8.70 -20.03 -18.90
C GLY A 112 8.39 -18.87 -17.95
N VAL A 113 8.28 -17.64 -18.46
CA VAL A 113 8.00 -16.44 -17.65
C VAL A 113 6.54 -16.44 -17.20
N LYS A 114 5.61 -16.83 -18.07
CA LYS A 114 4.17 -16.87 -17.77
C LYS A 114 3.84 -17.81 -16.59
N THR A 115 4.39 -19.03 -16.60
CA THR A 115 4.17 -19.99 -15.51
C THR A 115 4.73 -19.50 -14.17
N VAL A 116 5.93 -18.91 -14.19
CA VAL A 116 6.55 -18.35 -12.97
C VAL A 116 5.71 -17.19 -12.43
N VAL A 117 5.28 -16.26 -13.27
CA VAL A 117 4.45 -15.12 -12.86
C VAL A 117 3.12 -15.58 -12.24
N ILE A 118 2.47 -16.60 -12.81
CA ILE A 118 1.22 -17.15 -12.28
C ILE A 118 1.44 -17.79 -10.89
N ILE A 119 2.48 -18.62 -10.72
CA ILE A 119 2.76 -19.28 -9.44
C ILE A 119 3.09 -18.26 -8.35
N TYR A 120 3.93 -17.26 -8.65
CA TYR A 120 4.25 -16.20 -7.70
C TYR A 120 3.05 -15.31 -7.40
N GLY A 121 2.26 -14.94 -8.41
CA GLY A 121 1.02 -14.17 -8.23
C GLY A 121 0.02 -14.90 -7.34
N LEU A 122 -0.14 -16.21 -7.53
CA LEU A 122 -1.02 -17.04 -6.71
C LEU A 122 -0.50 -17.16 -5.26
N ALA A 123 0.80 -17.41 -5.06
CA ALA A 123 1.39 -17.45 -3.72
C ALA A 123 1.18 -16.12 -2.97
N VAL A 124 1.38 -15.00 -3.65
CA VAL A 124 1.16 -13.66 -3.12
C VAL A 124 -0.31 -13.43 -2.76
N GLY A 125 -1.22 -13.81 -3.65
CA GLY A 125 -2.66 -13.75 -3.39
C GLY A 125 -3.05 -14.53 -2.14
N LEU A 126 -2.53 -15.76 -1.99
CA LEU A 126 -2.79 -16.58 -0.80
C LEU A 126 -2.23 -15.94 0.48
N ILE A 127 -1.02 -15.37 0.44
CA ILE A 127 -0.44 -14.66 1.59
C ILE A 127 -1.30 -13.47 1.99
N LEU A 128 -1.81 -12.70 1.01
CA LEU A 128 -2.70 -11.56 1.28
C LEU A 128 -4.03 -12.00 1.88
N ILE A 129 -4.66 -13.04 1.31
CA ILE A 129 -5.91 -13.60 1.84
C ILE A 129 -5.69 -14.08 3.28
N MET A 130 -4.60 -14.82 3.54
CA MET A 130 -4.26 -15.25 4.89
C MET A 130 -3.98 -14.07 5.82
N GLY A 131 -3.31 -13.02 5.36
CA GLY A 131 -3.04 -11.83 6.15
C GLY A 131 -4.32 -11.10 6.57
N VAL A 132 -5.22 -10.86 5.62
CA VAL A 132 -6.52 -10.22 5.87
C VAL A 132 -7.38 -11.08 6.79
N TYR A 133 -7.46 -12.38 6.53
CA TYR A 133 -8.22 -13.31 7.38
C TYR A 133 -7.61 -13.45 8.78
N GLY A 134 -6.29 -13.51 8.87
CA GLY A 134 -5.56 -13.52 10.14
C GLY A 134 -5.84 -12.27 10.96
N TYR A 135 -5.84 -11.09 10.33
CA TYR A 135 -6.22 -9.86 11.00
C TYR A 135 -7.69 -9.88 11.46
N TRP A 136 -8.60 -10.38 10.61
CA TRP A 136 -10.01 -10.53 10.98
C TRP A 136 -10.21 -11.44 12.20
N LEU A 137 -9.46 -12.55 12.29
CA LEU A 137 -9.48 -13.42 13.48
C LEU A 137 -9.00 -12.67 14.73
N VAL A 138 -7.90 -11.92 14.64
CA VAL A 138 -7.41 -11.09 15.75
C VAL A 138 -8.47 -10.09 16.18
N TYR A 139 -9.09 -9.40 15.22
CA TYR A 139 -10.18 -8.48 15.51
C TYR A 139 -11.34 -9.19 16.23
N LYS A 140 -11.82 -10.30 15.68
CA LYS A 140 -12.97 -11.04 16.23
C LYS A 140 -12.73 -11.55 17.64
N TYR A 141 -11.56 -12.14 17.91
CA TYR A 141 -11.30 -12.82 19.18
C TYR A 141 -10.71 -11.92 20.26
N PHE A 142 -9.97 -10.87 19.90
CA PHE A 142 -9.28 -10.02 20.87
C PHE A 142 -9.83 -8.59 20.91
N PHE A 143 -10.13 -7.98 19.77
CA PHE A 143 -10.52 -6.57 19.72
C PHE A 143 -12.02 -6.33 19.77
N ALA A 144 -12.85 -7.27 19.32
CA ALA A 144 -14.30 -7.05 19.17
C ALA A 144 -14.97 -6.67 20.50
N ALA A 145 -14.66 -7.39 21.58
CA ALA A 145 -15.21 -7.09 22.90
C ALA A 145 -14.81 -5.69 23.40
N LEU A 146 -13.56 -5.28 23.17
CA LEU A 146 -13.04 -3.97 23.57
C LEU A 146 -13.54 -2.84 22.67
N ALA A 147 -13.67 -3.09 21.37
CA ALA A 147 -14.17 -2.13 20.39
C ALA A 147 -15.64 -1.76 20.62
N LEU A 148 -16.44 -2.68 21.15
CA LEU A 148 -17.83 -2.39 21.55
C LEU A 148 -17.92 -1.44 22.75
N THR A 149 -16.87 -1.36 23.58
CA THR A 149 -16.88 -0.50 24.78
C THR A 149 -16.45 0.94 24.50
N SER A 150 -15.74 1.20 23.41
CA SER A 150 -15.19 2.53 23.13
C SER A 150 -14.96 2.74 21.63
N LEU A 151 -15.52 3.83 21.11
CA LEU A 151 -15.29 4.27 19.73
C LEU A 151 -13.81 4.54 19.44
N SER A 152 -13.08 5.09 20.42
CA SER A 152 -11.64 5.32 20.32
C SER A 152 -10.88 4.00 20.20
N PHE A 153 -11.28 2.96 20.95
CA PHE A 153 -10.66 1.65 20.81
C PHE A 153 -10.96 0.99 19.46
N PHE A 154 -12.18 1.15 18.94
CA PHE A 154 -12.50 0.74 17.56
C PHE A 154 -11.58 1.42 16.55
N GLY A 155 -11.34 2.73 16.70
CA GLY A 155 -10.40 3.46 15.84
C GLY A 155 -8.96 2.94 15.90
N ILE A 156 -8.47 2.56 17.09
CA ILE A 156 -7.17 1.90 17.28
C ILE A 156 -7.13 0.57 16.53
N ALA A 157 -8.14 -0.27 16.71
CA ALA A 157 -8.22 -1.57 16.06
C ALA A 157 -8.24 -1.43 14.53
N VAL A 158 -9.09 -0.59 13.96
CA VAL A 158 -9.12 -0.39 12.50
C VAL A 158 -7.76 0.09 11.98
N SER A 159 -7.15 1.05 12.66
CA SER A 159 -5.86 1.62 12.26
C SER A 159 -4.73 0.58 12.27
N LEU A 160 -4.68 -0.28 13.29
CA LEU A 160 -3.70 -1.38 13.35
C LEU A 160 -3.86 -2.36 12.18
N GLY A 161 -5.11 -2.67 11.81
CA GLY A 161 -5.39 -3.52 10.65
C GLY A 161 -4.86 -2.94 9.36
N ILE A 162 -5.17 -1.67 9.10
CA ILE A 162 -4.70 -0.98 7.89
C ILE A 162 -3.16 -0.93 7.87
N LEU A 163 -2.51 -0.65 9.00
CA LEU A 163 -1.04 -0.64 9.08
C LEU A 163 -0.44 -2.01 8.76
N ILE A 164 -0.94 -3.08 9.37
CA ILE A 164 -0.40 -4.43 9.17
C ILE A 164 -0.58 -4.88 7.71
N ILE A 165 -1.77 -4.67 7.13
CA ILE A 165 -2.06 -5.11 5.77
C ILE A 165 -1.29 -4.28 4.75
N SER A 166 -1.24 -2.95 4.90
CA SER A 166 -0.45 -2.09 4.01
C SER A 166 1.03 -2.44 4.07
N PHE A 167 1.57 -2.66 5.28
CA PHE A 167 2.96 -3.08 5.46
C PHE A 167 3.24 -4.43 4.79
N LEU A 168 2.34 -5.41 4.94
CA LEU A 168 2.44 -6.71 4.29
C LEU A 168 2.48 -6.56 2.76
N ILE A 169 1.60 -5.75 2.19
CA ILE A 169 1.59 -5.48 0.73
C ILE A 169 2.90 -4.83 0.29
N GLN A 170 3.44 -3.86 1.04
CA GLN A 170 4.71 -3.22 0.70
C GLN A 170 5.89 -4.20 0.72
N VAL A 171 5.97 -5.07 1.74
CA VAL A 171 6.99 -6.12 1.83
C VAL A 171 6.91 -7.06 0.63
N ILE A 172 5.70 -7.45 0.25
CA ILE A 172 5.45 -8.30 -0.93
C ILE A 172 5.91 -7.60 -2.21
N ILE A 173 5.49 -6.35 -2.44
CA ILE A 173 5.86 -5.56 -3.62
C ILE A 173 7.37 -5.39 -3.69
N ALA A 174 8.03 -5.07 -2.59
CA ALA A 174 9.48 -4.90 -2.54
C ALA A 174 10.22 -6.22 -2.86
N THR A 175 9.70 -7.34 -2.37
CA THR A 175 10.28 -8.68 -2.59
C THR A 175 10.06 -9.15 -4.02
N LEU A 176 8.84 -8.99 -4.56
CA LEU A 176 8.51 -9.29 -5.96
C LEU A 176 9.30 -8.43 -6.92
N GLY A 177 9.37 -7.11 -6.69
CA GLY A 177 10.13 -6.21 -7.54
C GLY A 177 11.58 -6.67 -7.70
N ARG A 178 12.24 -7.04 -6.59
CA ARG A 178 13.62 -7.56 -6.61
C ARG A 178 13.73 -8.95 -7.26
N THR A 179 12.79 -9.85 -6.96
CA THR A 179 12.83 -11.23 -7.43
C THR A 179 12.51 -11.33 -8.92
N ALA A 180 11.48 -10.63 -9.38
CA ALA A 180 11.11 -10.53 -10.79
C ALA A 180 12.26 -9.94 -11.61
N THR A 181 12.90 -8.86 -11.14
CA THR A 181 14.10 -8.29 -11.78
C THR A 181 15.21 -9.33 -11.97
N THR A 182 15.46 -10.13 -10.94
CA THR A 182 16.55 -11.13 -10.95
C THR A 182 16.22 -12.31 -11.86
N ILE A 183 14.97 -12.81 -11.83
CA ILE A 183 14.55 -13.96 -12.62
C ILE A 183 14.42 -13.57 -14.10
N ILE A 184 13.81 -12.43 -14.41
CA ILE A 184 13.69 -11.93 -15.78
C ILE A 184 15.08 -11.76 -16.41
N ARG A 185 16.02 -11.13 -15.70
CA ARG A 185 17.41 -11.01 -16.17
C ARG A 185 18.10 -12.36 -16.38
N LYS A 186 17.87 -13.35 -15.50
CA LYS A 186 18.43 -14.69 -15.65
C LYS A 186 17.87 -15.42 -16.86
N VAL A 187 16.55 -15.42 -17.04
CA VAL A 187 15.89 -16.09 -18.17
C VAL A 187 16.26 -15.42 -19.50
N LEU A 188 16.39 -14.10 -19.53
CA LEU A 188 16.85 -13.38 -20.73
C LEU A 188 18.34 -13.60 -21.04
N ALA A 189 19.19 -13.78 -20.03
CA ALA A 189 20.60 -14.07 -20.21
C ALA A 189 20.86 -15.53 -20.64
N GLU A 190 19.92 -16.44 -20.39
CA GLU A 190 19.99 -17.85 -20.78
C GLU A 190 19.61 -18.07 -22.26
N ASP A 191 19.01 -17.06 -22.91
CA ASP A 191 18.61 -17.06 -24.33
C ASP A 191 19.63 -16.36 -25.26
N ILE A 192 20.83 -15.98 -24.77
CA ILE A 192 21.97 -15.47 -25.55
C ILE A 192 23.08 -16.52 -25.56
#